data_AF-A0ABD5LU95-F1
#
_entry.id   AF-A0ABD5LU95-F1
#
_cell.length_a   1.000
_cell.length_b   1.000
_cell.length_c   1.000
_cell.angle_alpha   90.00
_cell.angle_beta   90.00
_cell.angle_gamma   90.00
#
_symmetry.space_group_name_H-M   'P 1'
#
loop_
_entity.id
_entity.type
_entity.pdbx_description
1 polymer ?
#
loop_
_entity_poly.entity_id
_entity_poly.type
_entity_poly.pdbx_seq_one_letter_code
_entity_poly.pdbx_strand_id
1 'polypeptide(L)'
;MHIADDKFATATGITKQMIDFVAKGFNEYQLSVFKPHLTPEQFAVVHQHYFDAGSVWPELISGLYNALTCGEKADSEQVQNLAKMWLNMFNQFTQGDSDIQAKIRTIYQTDHEIAKGTWMTPEIGQYLFTAISFLVQNSVN
;
A
#
# COMPACT_ATOMS: atom_id res chain seq x y z
N MET A 1 14.01 -18.45 7.22
CA MET A 1 13.47 -18.46 8.60
C MET A 1 12.00 -18.09 8.49
N HIS A 2 11.08 -19.01 8.76
CA HIS A 2 9.66 -18.74 8.66
C HIS A 2 9.15 -18.23 10.01
N ILE A 3 8.33 -17.18 10.01
CA ILE A 3 7.75 -16.55 11.22
C ILE A 3 6.87 -17.54 12.03
N ALA A 4 6.46 -18.65 11.40
CA ALA A 4 5.70 -19.73 12.03
C ALA A 4 6.55 -20.68 12.90
N ASP A 5 7.88 -20.55 12.92
CA ASP A 5 8.74 -21.44 13.70
C ASP A 5 8.81 -21.00 15.18
N ASP A 6 8.44 -21.89 16.11
CA ASP A 6 8.55 -21.68 17.57
C ASP A 6 9.93 -21.21 18.03
N LYS A 7 10.98 -21.53 17.25
CA LYS A 7 12.36 -21.10 17.49
C LYS A 7 12.54 -19.59 17.34
N PHE A 8 11.85 -18.94 16.39
CA PHE A 8 11.92 -17.49 16.23
C PHE A 8 11.29 -16.78 17.43
N ALA A 9 10.10 -17.22 17.84
CA ALA A 9 9.41 -16.66 18.99
C ALA A 9 10.21 -16.88 20.29
N THR A 10 10.78 -18.07 20.48
CA THR A 10 11.61 -18.38 21.66
C THR A 10 12.89 -17.54 21.70
N ALA A 11 13.54 -17.31 20.55
CA ALA A 11 14.80 -16.57 20.49
C ALA A 11 14.62 -15.05 20.57
N THR A 12 13.52 -14.50 20.07
CA THR A 12 13.29 -13.04 19.97
C THR A 12 12.26 -12.50 20.96
N GLY A 13 11.44 -13.37 21.55
CA GLY A 13 10.24 -13.00 22.30
C GLY A 13 9.08 -12.50 21.43
N ILE A 14 9.25 -12.42 20.10
CA ILE A 14 8.25 -11.90 19.17
C ILE A 14 7.36 -13.05 18.70
N THR A 15 6.13 -13.06 19.16
CA THR A 15 5.13 -14.06 18.75
C THR A 15 4.37 -13.60 17.50
N LYS A 16 3.76 -14.55 16.78
CA LYS A 16 2.85 -14.22 15.67
C LYS A 16 1.70 -13.31 16.12
N GLN A 17 1.15 -13.54 17.31
CA GLN A 17 0.07 -12.70 17.86
C GLN A 17 0.51 -11.25 18.08
N MET A 18 1.76 -11.03 18.52
CA MET A 18 2.33 -9.68 18.63
C MET A 18 2.48 -9.03 17.26
N ILE A 19 2.96 -9.76 16.25
CA ILE A 19 3.08 -9.25 14.88
C ILE A 19 1.69 -8.86 14.34
N ASP A 20 0.69 -9.74 14.48
CA ASP A 20 -0.68 -9.47 14.05
C ASP A 20 -1.26 -8.24 14.77
N PHE A 21 -0.97 -8.08 16.07
CA PHE A 21 -1.40 -6.91 16.86
C PHE A 21 -0.73 -5.62 16.38
N VAL A 22 0.59 -5.62 16.17
CA VAL A 22 1.31 -4.45 15.65
C VAL A 22 0.81 -4.08 14.24
N ALA A 23 0.58 -5.07 13.37
CA ALA A 23 0.04 -4.82 12.04
C ALA A 23 -1.35 -4.16 12.09
N LYS A 24 -2.25 -4.64 12.96
CA LYS A 24 -3.55 -3.99 13.18
C LYS A 24 -3.40 -2.55 13.68
N GLY A 25 -2.54 -2.33 14.68
CA GLY A 25 -2.27 -0.98 15.20
C GLY A 25 -1.70 -0.03 14.14
N PHE A 26 -0.82 -0.53 13.28
CA PHE A 26 -0.27 0.25 12.16
C PHE A 26 -1.35 0.62 11.13
N ASN A 27 -2.27 -0.29 10.83
CA ASN A 27 -3.39 -0.02 9.94
C ASN A 27 -4.33 1.06 10.52
N GLU A 28 -4.61 1.03 11.83
CA GLU A 28 -5.36 2.09 12.51
C GLU A 28 -4.63 3.44 12.48
N TYR A 29 -3.29 3.44 12.58
CA TYR A 29 -2.48 4.65 12.41
C TYR A 29 -2.63 5.22 11.00
N GLN A 30 -2.52 4.40 9.94
CA GLN A 30 -2.73 4.85 8.56
C GLN A 30 -4.15 5.40 8.36
N LEU A 31 -5.17 4.72 8.87
CA LEU A 31 -6.56 5.17 8.84
C LEU A 31 -6.74 6.52 9.56
N SER A 32 -6.00 6.77 10.64
CA SER A 32 -6.05 8.05 11.35
C SER A 32 -5.57 9.24 10.49
N VAL A 33 -4.68 9.01 9.51
CA VAL A 33 -4.25 10.02 8.55
C VAL A 33 -5.38 10.35 7.57
N PHE A 34 -6.18 9.36 7.17
CA PHE A 34 -7.31 9.59 6.24
C PHE A 34 -8.51 10.27 6.91
N LYS A 35 -8.75 9.96 8.19
CA LYS A 35 -9.95 10.35 8.92
C LYS A 35 -10.31 11.86 8.85
N PRO A 36 -9.38 12.83 8.96
CA PRO A 36 -9.70 14.25 8.88
C PRO A 36 -10.19 14.72 7.51
N HIS A 37 -9.95 13.93 6.45
CA HIS A 37 -10.25 14.29 5.06
C HIS A 37 -11.51 13.62 4.51
N LEU A 38 -12.11 12.71 5.27
CA LEU A 38 -13.26 11.91 4.86
C LEU A 38 -14.49 12.27 5.72
N THR A 39 -15.69 12.16 5.15
CA THR A 39 -16.91 12.17 5.96
C THR A 39 -16.97 10.90 6.83
N PRO A 40 -17.80 10.85 7.89
CA PRO A 40 -17.96 9.64 8.69
C PRO A 40 -18.36 8.41 7.86
N GLU A 41 -19.21 8.58 6.85
CA GLU A 41 -19.67 7.51 5.96
C GLU A 41 -18.54 7.02 5.05
N GLN A 42 -17.77 7.95 4.47
CA GLN A 42 -16.62 7.62 3.64
C GLN A 42 -15.53 6.91 4.45
N PHE A 43 -15.28 7.38 5.67
CA PHE A 43 -14.32 6.75 6.57
C PHE A 43 -14.75 5.34 6.96
N ALA A 44 -16.05 5.11 7.22
CA ALA A 44 -16.56 3.79 7.53
C ALA A 44 -16.31 2.78 6.40
N VAL A 45 -16.51 3.20 5.13
CA VAL A 45 -16.19 2.38 3.96
C VAL A 45 -14.70 2.05 3.91
N VAL A 46 -13.84 3.06 4.04
CA VAL A 46 -12.38 2.85 3.99
C VAL A 46 -11.92 1.95 5.14
N HIS A 47 -12.35 2.22 6.36
CA HIS A 47 -12.01 1.45 7.56
C HIS A 47 -12.37 -0.03 7.43
N GLN A 48 -13.56 -0.34 6.90
CA GLN A 48 -14.04 -1.71 6.72
C GLN A 48 -13.15 -2.55 5.80
N HIS A 49 -12.55 -1.94 4.77
CA HIS A 49 -11.87 -2.67 3.70
C HIS A 49 -10.34 -2.52 3.71
N TYR A 50 -9.80 -1.56 4.48
CA TYR A 50 -8.38 -1.22 4.45
C TYR A 50 -7.46 -2.38 4.87
N PHE A 51 -7.83 -3.10 5.93
CA PHE A 51 -7.01 -4.20 6.46
C PHE A 51 -6.82 -5.31 5.43
N ASP A 52 -7.90 -5.76 4.80
CA ASP A 52 -7.87 -6.86 3.84
C ASP A 52 -7.15 -6.46 2.54
N ALA A 53 -7.40 -5.23 2.06
CA ALA A 53 -6.72 -4.69 0.89
C ALA A 53 -5.19 -4.59 1.12
N GLY A 54 -4.76 -4.20 2.32
CA GLY A 54 -3.35 -4.05 2.67
C GLY A 54 -2.52 -5.35 2.70
N SER A 55 -3.15 -6.52 2.60
CA SER A 55 -2.46 -7.82 2.63
C SER A 55 -1.40 -7.99 1.53
N VAL A 56 -1.57 -7.34 0.37
CA VAL A 56 -0.63 -7.38 -0.76
C VAL A 56 0.54 -6.39 -0.63
N TRP A 57 0.50 -5.49 0.35
CA TRP A 57 1.47 -4.40 0.47
C TRP A 57 2.94 -4.88 0.58
N PRO A 58 3.27 -5.91 1.39
CA PRO A 58 4.66 -6.39 1.48
C PRO A 58 5.19 -6.93 0.14
N GLU A 59 4.35 -7.65 -0.59
CA GLU A 59 4.69 -8.18 -1.92
C GLU A 59 4.94 -7.03 -2.90
N LEU A 60 4.02 -6.07 -2.96
CA LEU A 60 4.13 -4.89 -3.81
C LEU A 60 5.44 -4.13 -3.57
N ILE A 61 5.74 -3.78 -2.32
CA ILE A 61 6.95 -3.04 -1.97
C ILE A 61 8.20 -3.84 -2.36
N SER A 62 8.27 -5.12 -1.98
CA SER A 62 9.43 -5.95 -2.32
C SER A 62 9.63 -6.07 -3.84
N GLY A 63 8.55 -6.19 -4.60
CA GLY A 63 8.57 -6.23 -6.06
C GLY A 63 9.10 -4.94 -6.68
N LEU A 64 8.65 -3.78 -6.17
CA LEU A 64 9.10 -2.47 -6.64
C LEU A 64 10.59 -2.25 -6.37
N TYR A 65 11.08 -2.58 -5.17
CA TYR A 65 12.51 -2.48 -4.85
C TYR A 65 13.37 -3.40 -5.73
N ASN A 66 12.93 -4.64 -5.95
CA ASN A 66 13.65 -5.59 -6.80
C ASN A 66 13.71 -5.10 -8.25
N ALA A 67 12.58 -4.67 -8.81
CA ALA A 67 12.51 -4.16 -10.18
C ALA A 67 13.40 -2.92 -10.37
N LEU A 68 13.34 -1.96 -9.43
CA LEU A 68 14.16 -0.76 -9.47
C LEU A 68 15.66 -1.09 -9.37
N THR A 69 16.04 -2.01 -8.48
CA THR A 69 17.44 -2.45 -8.31
C THR A 69 17.99 -3.16 -9.54
N CYS A 70 17.15 -3.92 -10.25
CA CYS A 70 17.49 -4.56 -11.51
C CYS A 70 17.51 -3.60 -12.72
N GLY A 71 17.10 -2.33 -12.54
CA GLY A 71 17.03 -1.35 -13.61
C GLY A 71 15.86 -1.56 -14.58
N GLU A 72 14.79 -2.23 -14.14
CA GLU A 72 13.59 -2.45 -14.94
C GLU A 72 12.90 -1.12 -15.26
N LYS A 73 12.40 -0.98 -16.49
CA LYS A 73 11.66 0.23 -16.88
C LYS A 73 10.26 0.21 -16.29
N ALA A 74 9.71 1.39 -16.01
CA ALA A 74 8.38 1.54 -15.43
C ALA A 74 7.24 1.02 -16.34
N ASP A 75 7.47 0.93 -17.66
CA ASP A 75 6.55 0.37 -18.66
C ASP A 75 6.78 -1.13 -18.93
N SER A 76 7.76 -1.77 -18.27
CA SER A 76 7.97 -3.21 -18.38
C SER A 76 6.77 -4.01 -17.86
N GLU A 77 6.54 -5.20 -18.40
CA GLU A 77 5.42 -6.05 -17.99
C GLU A 77 5.40 -6.32 -16.48
N GLN A 78 6.57 -6.59 -15.89
CA GLN A 78 6.72 -6.82 -14.45
C GLN A 78 6.22 -5.62 -13.63
N VAL A 79 6.65 -4.41 -13.99
CA VAL A 79 6.34 -3.20 -13.22
C VAL A 79 4.89 -2.76 -13.47
N GLN A 80 4.37 -2.97 -14.68
CA GLN A 80 2.97 -2.75 -15.01
C GLN A 80 2.05 -3.70 -14.19
N ASN A 81 2.47 -4.93 -13.91
CA ASN A 81 1.73 -5.84 -13.04
C ASN A 81 1.74 -5.37 -11.57
N LEU A 82 2.84 -4.83 -11.07
CA LEU A 82 2.91 -4.19 -9.74
C LEU A 82 2.02 -2.94 -9.66
N ALA A 83 2.00 -2.11 -10.71
CA ALA A 83 1.11 -0.97 -10.79
C ALA A 83 -0.38 -1.38 -10.78
N LYS A 84 -0.75 -2.44 -11.49
CA LYS A 84 -2.11 -3.02 -11.43
C LYS A 84 -2.44 -3.56 -10.03
N MET A 85 -1.48 -4.20 -9.35
CA MET A 85 -1.65 -4.68 -7.97
C MET A 85 -1.94 -3.52 -7.02
N TRP A 86 -1.20 -2.41 -7.12
CA TRP A 86 -1.46 -1.20 -6.34
C TRP A 86 -2.84 -0.61 -6.65
N LEU A 87 -3.23 -0.51 -7.92
CA LEU A 87 -4.54 0.01 -8.32
C LEU A 87 -5.69 -0.86 -7.80
N ASN A 88 -5.54 -2.18 -7.86
CA ASN A 88 -6.54 -3.12 -7.33
C ASN A 88 -6.68 -2.96 -5.81
N MET A 89 -5.57 -2.93 -5.07
CA MET A 89 -5.57 -2.66 -3.63
C MET A 89 -6.24 -1.31 -3.31
N PHE A 90 -5.85 -0.25 -4.04
CA PHE A 90 -6.41 1.08 -3.87
C PHE A 90 -7.92 1.11 -4.13
N ASN A 91 -8.38 0.41 -5.17
CA ASN A 91 -9.80 0.28 -5.46
C ASN A 91 -10.57 -0.53 -4.40
N GLN A 92 -9.96 -1.57 -3.83
CA GLN A 92 -10.60 -2.40 -2.81
C GLN A 92 -10.97 -1.62 -1.56
N PHE A 93 -10.06 -0.81 -1.00
CA PHE A 93 -10.41 -0.07 0.22
C PHE A 93 -11.19 1.21 -0.05
N THR A 94 -11.17 1.73 -1.28
CA THR A 94 -12.00 2.89 -1.67
C THR A 94 -13.36 2.49 -2.23
N GLN A 95 -13.59 1.20 -2.46
CA GLN A 95 -14.77 0.65 -3.14
C GLN A 95 -15.10 1.32 -4.48
N GLY A 96 -14.07 1.87 -5.16
CA GLY A 96 -14.24 2.57 -6.43
C GLY A 96 -14.88 3.96 -6.35
N ASP A 97 -15.10 4.51 -5.15
CA ASP A 97 -15.66 5.87 -4.99
C ASP A 97 -14.63 6.92 -5.45
N SER A 98 -15.01 7.71 -6.47
CA SER A 98 -14.10 8.67 -7.11
C SER A 98 -13.72 9.85 -6.20
N ASP A 99 -14.60 10.26 -5.27
CA ASP A 99 -14.33 11.33 -4.31
C ASP A 99 -13.37 10.84 -3.22
N ILE A 100 -13.60 9.64 -2.66
CA ILE A 100 -12.67 9.00 -1.71
C ILE A 100 -11.29 8.84 -2.37
N GLN A 101 -11.25 8.32 -3.59
CA GLN A 101 -9.99 8.13 -4.31
C GLN A 101 -9.26 9.45 -4.56
N ALA A 102 -9.96 10.53 -4.91
CA ALA A 102 -9.35 11.85 -5.12
C ALA A 102 -8.75 12.42 -3.82
N LYS A 103 -9.48 12.31 -2.71
CA LYS A 103 -9.03 12.75 -1.39
C LYS A 103 -7.78 11.98 -0.94
N ILE A 104 -7.79 10.65 -1.04
CA ILE A 104 -6.66 9.82 -0.62
C ILE A 104 -5.45 9.98 -1.55
N ARG A 105 -5.66 10.17 -2.86
CA ARG A 105 -4.56 10.54 -3.78
C ARG A 105 -3.87 11.83 -3.37
N THR A 106 -4.64 12.84 -2.95
CA THR A 106 -4.06 14.09 -2.42
C THR A 106 -3.19 13.81 -1.20
N ILE A 107 -3.67 13.00 -0.25
CA ILE A 107 -2.90 12.64 0.96
C ILE A 107 -1.56 12.00 0.60
N TYR A 108 -1.56 11.01 -0.31
CA TYR A 108 -0.32 10.37 -0.76
C TYR A 108 0.68 11.34 -1.43
N GLN A 109 0.21 12.46 -1.98
CA GLN A 109 1.06 13.45 -2.64
C GLN A 109 1.56 14.54 -1.69
N THR A 110 0.80 14.88 -0.65
CA THR A 110 1.09 16.06 0.18
C THR A 110 1.52 15.73 1.60
N ASP A 111 1.13 14.58 2.14
CA ASP A 111 1.40 14.22 3.53
C ASP A 111 2.55 13.21 3.61
N HIS A 112 3.66 13.61 4.23
CA HIS A 112 4.81 12.73 4.42
C HIS A 112 4.59 11.67 5.52
N GLU A 113 3.61 11.85 6.41
CA GLU A 113 3.30 10.90 7.48
C GLU A 113 2.80 9.56 6.93
N ILE A 114 2.04 9.59 5.83
CA ILE A 114 1.49 8.36 5.22
C ILE A 114 2.59 7.40 4.71
N ALA A 115 3.79 7.91 4.41
CA ALA A 115 4.93 7.10 3.99
C ALA A 115 5.65 6.41 5.16
N LYS A 116 5.44 6.84 6.41
CA LYS A 116 6.15 6.29 7.57
C LYS A 116 5.73 4.86 7.85
N GLY A 117 6.71 3.97 8.00
CA GLY A 117 6.47 2.55 8.31
C GLY A 117 5.92 1.73 7.14
N THR A 118 5.77 2.31 5.95
CA THR A 118 5.27 1.60 4.75
C THR A 118 6.38 1.17 3.80
N TRP A 119 7.63 1.58 4.04
CA TRP A 119 8.78 1.43 3.13
C TRP A 119 8.62 2.11 1.76
N MET A 120 7.55 2.91 1.57
CA MET A 120 7.34 3.74 0.39
C MET A 120 8.23 4.99 0.44
N THR A 121 9.46 4.86 -0.04
CA THR A 121 10.36 6.02 -0.20
C THR A 121 9.88 6.90 -1.35
N PRO A 122 10.31 8.18 -1.41
CA PRO A 122 9.96 9.06 -2.54
C PRO A 122 10.33 8.47 -3.91
N GLU A 123 11.46 7.77 -3.99
CA GLU A 123 11.94 7.14 -5.23
C GLU A 123 11.02 5.99 -5.68
N ILE A 124 10.65 5.09 -4.76
CA ILE A 124 9.73 3.98 -5.05
C ILE A 124 8.33 4.51 -5.40
N GLY A 125 7.86 5.53 -4.69
CA GLY A 125 6.59 6.18 -4.98
C GLY A 125 6.57 6.79 -6.37
N GLN A 126 7.62 7.54 -6.74
CA GLN A 126 7.76 8.12 -8.08
C GLN A 126 7.80 7.04 -9.16
N TYR A 127 8.55 5.97 -8.95
CA TYR A 127 8.64 4.85 -9.89
C TYR A 127 7.29 4.18 -10.12
N LEU A 128 6.54 3.92 -9.05
CA LEU A 128 5.19 3.37 -9.11
C LEU A 128 4.21 4.32 -9.84
N PHE A 129 4.22 5.62 -9.52
CA PHE A 129 3.32 6.58 -10.18
C PHE A 129 3.66 6.76 -11.67
N THR A 130 4.93 6.69 -12.05
CA THR A 130 5.32 6.65 -13.46
C THR A 130 4.75 5.40 -14.15
N ALA A 131 4.82 4.23 -13.52
CA ALA A 131 4.24 3.00 -14.06
C ALA A 131 2.71 3.08 -14.22
N ILE A 132 2.00 3.62 -13.21
CA ILE A 132 0.55 3.87 -13.28
C ILE A 132 0.20 4.83 -14.42
N SER A 133 1.01 5.87 -14.64
CA SER A 133 0.76 6.83 -15.72
C SER A 133 0.77 6.16 -17.10
N PHE A 134 1.65 5.19 -17.34
CA PHE A 134 1.64 4.40 -18.56
C PHE A 134 0.38 3.55 -18.72
N LEU A 135 -0.13 2.93 -17.64
CA LEU A 135 -1.40 2.17 -17.69
C LEU A 135 -2.59 3.05 -18.11
N VAL A 136 -2.68 4.25 -17.54
CA VAL A 136 -3.77 5.19 -17.83
C VAL A 136 -3.70 5.66 -19.28
N GLN A 137 -2.50 5.97 -19.79
CA GLN A 137 -2.31 6.37 -21.20
C GLN A 137 -2.68 5.25 -22.18
N ASN A 138 -2.33 4.00 -21.87
CA ASN A 138 -2.61 2.84 -22.72
C ASN A 138 -4.08 2.41 -22.69
N SER A 139 -4.86 2.83 -21.69
CA SER A 139 -6.29 2.51 -21.60
C SER A 139 -7.18 3.45 -22.42
N VAL A 140 -6.61 4.55 -22.94
CA VAL A 140 -7.30 5.57 -23.74
C VAL A 140 -7.08 5.37 -25.25
N ASN A 141 -6.20 4.43 -25.64
CA ASN A 141 -5.93 4.03 -27.02
C ASN A 141 -6.54 2.66 -27.33
#